data_AF-A0A268U9V7-F1
#
_entry.id   AF-A0A268U9V7-F1
#
_cell.length_a   1.000
_cell.length_b   1.000
_cell.length_c   1.000
_cell.angle_alpha   90.00
_cell.angle_beta   90.00
_cell.angle_gamma   90.00
#
_symmetry.space_group_name_H-M   'P 1'
#
loop_
_entity.id
_entity.type
_entity.pdbx_description
1 polymer ?
#
loop_
_entity_poly.entity_id
_entity_poly.type
_entity_poly.pdbx_seq_one_letter_code
_entity_poly.pdbx_strand_id
1 'polypeptide(L)'
;MENIKNDISLKKPLSGVSTSSPVKSGDSGEFSKLLKKSIDELNQAQETSDKALADMASGQIKDLHQAAIAIGKAETSMKLMLEVRNKAISAYKEILRTQI
;
A
#
# COMPACT_ATOMS: atom_id res chain seq x y z
N MET A 1 -13.97 -4.51 -73.52
CA MET A 1 -12.87 -3.73 -72.93
C MET A 1 -13.13 -3.72 -71.42
N GLU A 2 -12.68 -4.75 -70.69
CA GLU A 2 -11.32 -4.88 -70.14
C GLU A 2 -11.15 -3.92 -68.95
N ASN A 3 -10.80 -4.30 -67.72
CA ASN A 3 -10.51 -5.58 -67.08
C ASN A 3 -10.75 -5.41 -65.58
N ILE A 4 -11.25 -6.49 -64.97
CA ILE A 4 -11.29 -6.73 -63.53
C ILE A 4 -9.85 -6.84 -63.02
N LYS A 5 -9.42 -5.95 -62.11
CA LYS A 5 -8.23 -6.18 -61.28
C LYS A 5 -8.64 -6.28 -59.82
N ASN A 6 -9.00 -7.51 -59.52
CA ASN A 6 -9.21 -8.11 -58.22
C ASN A 6 -7.85 -8.32 -57.55
N ASP A 7 -7.43 -7.44 -56.65
CA ASP A 7 -6.22 -7.63 -55.85
C ASP A 7 -6.60 -8.18 -54.46
N ILE A 8 -6.96 -9.46 -54.44
CA ILE A 8 -7.07 -10.25 -53.22
C ILE A 8 -5.65 -10.74 -52.89
N SER A 9 -4.89 -9.90 -52.21
CA SER A 9 -3.60 -10.30 -51.65
C SER A 9 -3.82 -11.12 -50.37
N LEU A 10 -3.93 -12.45 -50.55
CA LEU A 10 -3.98 -13.46 -49.49
C LEU A 10 -2.56 -13.84 -49.02
N LYS A 11 -2.38 -13.81 -47.68
CA LYS A 11 -1.41 -14.55 -46.85
C LYS A 11 0.02 -13.99 -46.71
N LYS A 12 0.27 -13.40 -45.53
CA LYS A 12 1.49 -13.65 -44.75
C LYS A 12 1.07 -14.22 -43.39
N PRO A 13 1.67 -15.32 -42.90
CA PRO A 13 1.16 -16.11 -41.78
C PRO A 13 1.21 -15.36 -40.45
N LEU A 14 0.26 -15.70 -39.56
CA LEU A 14 0.35 -15.43 -38.13
C LEU A 14 1.74 -15.80 -37.61
N SER A 15 2.51 -14.80 -37.19
CA SER A 15 3.64 -14.97 -36.29
C SER A 15 3.84 -13.65 -35.56
N GLY A 16 3.68 -13.69 -34.23
CA GLY A 16 3.88 -12.51 -33.38
C GLY A 16 2.88 -12.36 -32.25
N VAL A 17 2.63 -13.42 -31.47
CA VAL A 17 2.44 -13.21 -30.04
C VAL A 17 3.78 -12.67 -29.53
N SER A 18 3.88 -11.35 -29.40
CA SER A 18 4.87 -10.65 -28.59
C SER A 18 4.06 -9.96 -27.50
N THR A 19 3.67 -10.68 -26.44
CA THR A 19 4.36 -10.66 -25.14
C THR A 19 5.08 -9.36 -24.81
N SER A 20 4.73 -8.84 -23.62
CA SER A 20 5.32 -7.73 -22.88
C SER A 20 4.99 -6.31 -23.37
N SER A 21 3.78 -5.85 -23.02
CA SER A 21 3.67 -4.48 -22.53
C SER A 21 4.73 -4.30 -21.44
N PRO A 22 5.58 -3.25 -21.48
CA PRO A 22 6.48 -2.98 -20.38
C PRO A 22 5.58 -2.68 -19.18
N VAL A 23 5.58 -3.60 -18.21
CA VAL A 23 5.14 -3.27 -16.86
C VAL A 23 5.99 -2.08 -16.48
N LYS A 24 5.40 -0.88 -16.48
CA LYS A 24 5.99 0.29 -15.84
C LYS A 24 6.32 -0.19 -14.45
N SER A 25 7.61 -0.42 -14.18
CA SER A 25 8.11 -0.66 -12.84
C SER A 25 7.61 0.51 -12.02
N GLY A 26 6.57 0.25 -11.21
CA GLY A 26 5.96 1.26 -10.36
C GLY A 26 7.07 1.89 -9.54
N ASP A 27 7.09 3.23 -9.51
CA ASP A 27 8.07 4.03 -8.81
C ASP A 27 8.37 3.42 -7.43
N SER A 28 9.59 2.91 -7.28
CA SER A 28 10.08 2.26 -6.06
C SER A 28 9.96 3.14 -4.80
N GLY A 29 9.67 4.44 -4.98
CA GLY A 29 9.41 5.38 -3.90
C GLY A 29 7.96 5.42 -3.39
N GLU A 30 6.96 5.01 -4.16
CA GLU A 30 5.55 5.24 -3.80
C GLU A 30 5.10 4.45 -2.57
N PHE A 31 5.54 3.19 -2.45
CA PHE A 31 5.29 2.40 -1.24
C PHE A 31 5.97 3.01 0.00
N SER A 32 7.21 3.48 -0.15
CA SER A 32 7.95 4.11 0.96
C SER A 32 7.28 5.41 1.42
N LYS A 33 6.82 6.24 0.48
CA LYS A 33 6.06 7.46 0.79
C LYS A 33 4.75 7.14 1.51
N LEU A 34 4.00 6.16 1.01
CA LEU A 34 2.75 5.72 1.64
C LEU A 34 3.00 5.21 3.05
N LEU A 35 4.01 4.34 3.22
CA LEU A 35 4.38 3.80 4.53
C LEU A 35 4.79 4.91 5.51
N LYS A 36 5.61 5.86 5.06
CA LYS A 36 6.00 7.02 5.87
C LYS A 36 4.76 7.82 6.31
N LYS A 37 3.87 8.11 5.37
CA LYS A 37 2.60 8.80 5.66
C LYS A 37 1.76 8.04 6.70
N SER A 38 1.62 6.73 6.56
CA SER A 38 0.86 5.91 7.51
C SER A 38 1.48 5.91 8.92
N ILE A 39 2.82 5.96 9.03
CA ILE A 39 3.52 6.08 10.31
C ILE A 39 3.26 7.46 10.93
N ASP A 40 3.34 8.53 10.14
CA ASP A 40 3.09 9.89 10.62
C ASP A 40 1.63 10.05 11.09
N GLU A 41 0.66 9.48 10.35
CA GLU A 41 -0.75 9.43 10.74
C GLU A 41 -0.98 8.63 12.02
N LEU A 42 -0.27 7.51 12.20
CA LEU A 42 -0.33 6.72 13.43
C LEU A 42 0.19 7.50 14.63
N ASN A 43 1.29 8.25 14.48
CA ASN A 43 1.82 9.09 15.55
C ASN A 43 0.79 10.16 15.97
N GLN A 44 0.16 10.83 15.00
CA GLN A 44 -0.90 11.80 15.28
C GLN A 44 -2.11 11.17 15.98
N ALA A 45 -2.51 9.96 15.54
CA ALA A 45 -3.60 9.22 16.17
C ALA A 45 -3.27 8.85 17.62
N GLN A 46 -2.01 8.49 17.90
CA GLN A 46 -1.54 8.20 19.25
C GLN A 46 -1.58 9.43 20.15
N GLU A 47 -0.99 10.55 19.72
CA GLU A 47 -1.02 11.81 20.50
C GLU A 47 -2.44 12.29 20.80
N THR A 48 -3.34 12.15 19.81
CA THR A 48 -4.77 12.48 19.99
C THR A 48 -5.43 11.56 21.01
N SER A 49 -5.10 10.27 20.98
CA SER A 49 -5.63 9.27 21.92
C SER A 49 -5.14 9.51 23.34
N ASP A 50 -3.87 9.86 23.52
CA ASP A 50 -3.27 10.18 24.82
C ASP A 50 -3.93 11.42 25.44
N LYS A 51 -4.20 12.44 24.62
CA LYS A 51 -4.95 13.62 25.05
C LYS A 51 -6.39 13.26 25.43
N ALA A 52 -7.06 12.45 24.61
CA ALA A 52 -8.42 12.00 24.89
C ALA A 52 -8.49 11.16 26.18
N LEU A 53 -7.47 10.34 26.45
CA LEU A 53 -7.33 9.59 27.71
C LEU A 53 -7.19 10.53 28.91
N ALA A 54 -6.36 11.57 28.80
CA ALA A 54 -6.16 12.56 29.86
C ALA A 54 -7.44 13.39 30.13
N ASP A 55 -8.12 13.82 29.08
CA ASP A 55 -9.38 14.58 29.18
C ASP A 55 -10.52 13.71 29.76
N MET A 56 -10.48 12.41 29.50
CA MET A 56 -11.43 11.43 30.04
C MET A 56 -11.17 11.17 31.52
N ALA A 57 -9.91 10.96 31.91
CA ALA A 57 -9.51 10.75 33.29
C ALA A 57 -9.75 11.99 34.18
N SER A 58 -9.65 13.19 33.61
CA SER A 58 -9.95 14.46 34.30
C SER A 58 -11.43 14.82 34.35
N GLY A 59 -12.30 14.03 33.70
CA GLY A 59 -13.75 14.27 33.67
C GLY A 59 -14.18 15.45 32.79
N GLN A 60 -13.30 15.97 31.93
CA GLN A 60 -13.58 17.13 31.07
C GLN A 60 -14.17 16.75 29.70
N ILE A 61 -14.28 15.46 29.40
CA ILE A 61 -14.77 14.99 28.11
C ILE A 61 -16.31 15.03 28.02
N LYS A 62 -16.82 15.77 27.04
CA LYS A 62 -18.24 15.81 26.69
C LYS A 62 -18.70 14.59 25.88
N ASP A 63 -17.77 13.93 25.19
CA ASP A 63 -18.09 12.90 24.20
C ASP A 63 -17.20 11.65 24.36
N LEU A 64 -17.47 10.91 25.43
CA LEU A 64 -16.70 9.73 25.85
C LEU A 64 -16.63 8.65 24.75
N HIS A 65 -17.70 8.51 23.97
CA HIS A 65 -17.78 7.55 22.88
C HIS A 65 -16.76 7.84 21.77
N GLN A 66 -16.63 9.11 21.36
CA GLN A 66 -15.66 9.49 20.33
C GLN A 66 -14.22 9.30 20.80
N ALA A 67 -13.95 9.63 22.07
CA ALA A 67 -12.66 9.37 22.68
C ALA A 67 -12.32 7.88 22.69
N ALA A 68 -13.25 7.02 23.14
CA ALA A 68 -13.05 5.58 23.16
C ALA A 68 -12.82 4.99 21.75
N ILE A 69 -13.53 5.48 20.73
CA ILE A 69 -13.33 5.07 19.34
C ILE A 69 -11.94 5.48 18.84
N ALA A 70 -11.53 6.72 19.12
CA ALA A 70 -10.22 7.23 18.70
C ALA A 70 -9.08 6.40 19.31
N ILE A 71 -9.16 6.12 20.62
CA ILE A 71 -8.20 5.29 21.35
C ILE A 71 -8.15 3.87 20.74
N GLY A 72 -9.32 3.23 20.55
CA GLY A 72 -9.38 1.89 19.97
C GLY A 72 -8.83 1.82 18.53
N LYS A 73 -9.03 2.88 17.75
CA LYS A 73 -8.46 3.02 16.40
C LYS A 73 -6.93 3.12 16.46
N ALA A 74 -6.39 3.94 17.36
CA ALA A 74 -4.95 4.11 17.52
C ALA A 74 -4.29 2.79 17.97
N GLU A 75 -4.86 2.10 18.97
CA GLU A 75 -4.35 0.80 19.43
C GLU A 75 -4.34 -0.25 18.33
N THR A 76 -5.44 -0.39 17.59
CA THR A 76 -5.54 -1.39 16.51
C THR A 76 -4.55 -1.09 15.39
N SER A 77 -4.41 0.19 15.03
CA SER A 77 -3.46 0.63 14.01
C SER A 77 -2.01 0.40 14.45
N MET A 78 -1.71 0.60 15.73
CA MET A 78 -0.38 0.32 16.29
C MET A 78 -0.04 -1.17 16.25
N LYS A 79 -1.00 -2.04 16.62
CA LYS A 79 -0.83 -3.50 16.49
C LYS A 79 -0.50 -3.91 15.05
N LEU A 80 -1.24 -3.37 14.08
CA LEU A 80 -0.96 -3.60 12.67
C LEU A 80 0.46 -3.15 12.27
N MET A 81 0.87 -1.96 12.72
CA MET A 81 2.21 -1.43 12.41
C MET A 81 3.34 -2.30 13.00
N LEU A 82 3.14 -2.84 14.20
CA LEU A 82 4.09 -3.78 14.81
C LEU A 82 4.23 -5.06 13.98
N GLU A 83 3.13 -5.61 13.45
CA GLU A 83 3.18 -6.76 12.55
C GLU A 83 3.93 -6.45 11.25
N VAL A 84 3.67 -5.28 10.65
CA VAL A 84 4.40 -4.82 9.47
C VAL A 84 5.90 -4.69 9.76
N ARG A 85 6.27 -4.09 10.91
CA ARG A 85 7.66 -3.99 11.37
C ARG A 85 8.30 -5.37 11.53
N ASN A 86 7.62 -6.30 12.18
CA ASN A 86 8.11 -7.66 12.38
C ASN A 86 8.33 -8.39 11.05
N LYS A 87 7.41 -8.20 10.09
CA LYS A 87 7.52 -8.78 8.75
C LYS A 87 8.68 -8.18 7.96
N ALA A 88 8.88 -6.87 8.03
CA ALA A 88 10.01 -6.19 7.37
C ALA A 88 11.36 -6.67 7.92
N ILE A 89 11.48 -6.80 9.24
CA ILE A 89 12.68 -7.36 9.88
C ILE A 89 12.91 -8.81 9.43
N SER A 90 11.84 -9.62 9.37
CA SER A 90 11.92 -11.01 8.92
C SER A 90 12.35 -11.12 7.46
N ALA A 91 11.80 -10.29 6.58
CA ALA A 91 12.18 -10.23 5.17
C ALA A 91 13.65 -9.85 4.99
N TYR A 92 14.14 -8.87 5.77
CA TYR A 92 15.56 -8.50 5.78
C TYR A 92 16.44 -9.68 6.21
N LYS A 93 16.06 -10.39 7.29
CA LYS A 93 16.78 -11.59 7.75
C LYS A 93 16.81 -12.70 6.70
N GLU A 94 15.72 -12.92 5.96
CA GLU A 94 15.63 -13.95 4.93
C GLU A 94 16.56 -13.66 3.73
N ILE A 95 16.64 -12.39 3.31
CA ILE A 95 17.56 -11.97 2.24
C ILE A 95 19.01 -12.25 2.61
N LEU A 96 19.39 -12.01 3.87
CA LEU A 96 20.73 -12.32 4.39
C LEU A 96 20.99 -13.84 4.40
N ARG A 97 19.98 -14.64 4.73
CA ARG A 97 20.09 -16.11 4.80
C ARG A 97 20.22 -16.78 3.43
N THR A 98 19.74 -16.12 2.37
CA THR A 98 19.81 -16.62 0.98
C THR A 98 21.18 -16.36 0.33
N GLN A 99 21.98 -15.45 0.88
CA GLN A 99 23.30 -15.06 0.34
C GLN A 99 24.48 -15.84 0.92
N ILE A 100 24.24 -16.75 1.89
CA ILE A 100 25.26 -17.69 2.39
C ILE A 100 25.15 -19.04 1.70
#